data_AF-K1JGI6-F1
#
_entry.id   AF-K1JGI6-F1
#
_cell.length_a   1.000
_cell.length_b   1.000
_cell.length_c   1.000
_cell.angle_alpha   90.00
_cell.angle_beta   90.00
_cell.angle_gamma   90.00
#
_symmetry.space_group_name_H-M   'P 1'
#
loop_
_entity.id
_entity.type
_entity.pdbx_description
1 polymer ?
#
loop_
_entity_poly.entity_id
_entity_poly.type
_entity_poly.pdbx_seq_one_letter_code
_entity_poly.pdbx_strand_id
1 'polypeptide(L)'
;MELLIERALWQPHWAPVLQAWQLQGHGWQLLQSKVDERLPSDTGGLWSCCPPDGVRSASALLAAWLDGDLPGQQAVDPSRQILISGSTSLLTLAREEGLLTLGGLGADLALTAQDDLGAVLNRLLARRLTVPVLAEPPSRSEPALQLRPLLACDEAEVVRYCSDAALARYTLNIPHPYPLEAARDWLAGCWRKAALGLGWSWALTLPAGEGQAPLVGVISLHWNGELAWWVGVPWQNRGLATRAARLVKAFAFDRLQLPVLTARHMPDNHASGRVMAKLGMRYCGRRALSGQRQNQSQNQSEVSYWQLARSLTLAAPVERLLAPLLADERVVAAILQTQVGEGAPQRLALFMTNRDEAEEGELAATPPRSLGTDGPLAVEYYDQDALAQAEPEQLHLLRGLLLKDAEEQGLDYLQQLASLQRHGPVLLTLAERRQRLRWLAREERRLALLAAAPLTHRYHLLDLLVALPALLDELAGRWHRDADDTLAWLARAEPPLLNAYRTAITSLQPADLHELLALVADRFPESTLPFLDKGAQGGGQFVE
;
A
#
# COMPACT_ATOMS: atom_id res chain seq x y z
N MET A 1 -12.25 10.59 -10.90
CA MET A 1 -11.97 9.21 -11.35
C MET A 1 -13.14 8.74 -12.17
N GLU A 2 -12.96 7.77 -13.06
CA GLU A 2 -14.04 7.18 -13.85
C GLU A 2 -14.10 5.67 -13.60
N LEU A 3 -15.26 5.14 -13.22
CA LEU A 3 -15.50 3.69 -13.16
C LEU A 3 -16.13 3.24 -14.48
N LEU A 4 -15.66 2.14 -15.04
CA LEU A 4 -16.27 1.49 -16.20
C LEU A 4 -16.82 0.15 -15.71
N ILE A 5 -18.14 -0.02 -15.67
CA ILE A 5 -18.76 -1.19 -15.04
C ILE A 5 -19.50 -2.01 -16.08
N GLU A 6 -19.06 -3.26 -16.29
CA GLU A 6 -19.77 -4.21 -17.13
C GLU A 6 -21.16 -4.52 -16.55
N ARG A 7 -22.20 -4.37 -17.38
CA ARG A 7 -23.60 -4.55 -16.98
C ARG A 7 -23.83 -5.88 -16.27
N ALA A 8 -23.19 -6.96 -16.75
CA ALA A 8 -23.33 -8.30 -16.18
C ALA A 8 -22.83 -8.42 -14.74
N LEU A 9 -21.89 -7.56 -14.31
CA LEU A 9 -21.36 -7.57 -12.96
C LEU A 9 -22.07 -6.61 -12.02
N TRP A 10 -22.70 -5.56 -12.54
CA TRP A 10 -23.38 -4.56 -11.73
C TRP A 10 -24.44 -5.20 -10.81
N GLN A 11 -24.50 -4.73 -9.56
CA GLN A 11 -25.46 -5.21 -8.58
C GLN A 11 -26.25 -4.06 -7.95
N PRO A 12 -27.54 -4.24 -7.63
CA PRO A 12 -28.38 -3.21 -7.02
C PRO A 12 -27.81 -2.61 -5.72
N HIS A 13 -27.15 -3.42 -4.87
CA HIS A 13 -26.57 -2.95 -3.61
C HIS A 13 -25.35 -2.04 -3.78
N TRP A 14 -24.80 -1.89 -5.00
CA TRP A 14 -23.72 -0.95 -5.27
C TRP A 14 -24.23 0.48 -5.54
N ALA A 15 -25.53 0.68 -5.77
CA ALA A 15 -26.08 1.99 -6.14
C ALA A 15 -25.74 3.12 -5.15
N PRO A 16 -25.80 2.93 -3.82
CA PRO A 16 -25.44 4.01 -2.89
C PRO A 16 -23.95 4.40 -2.98
N VAL A 17 -23.06 3.43 -3.23
CA VAL A 17 -21.62 3.69 -3.40
C VAL A 17 -21.38 4.52 -4.67
N LEU A 18 -22.04 4.17 -5.78
CA LEU A 18 -21.93 4.89 -7.04
C LEU A 18 -22.51 6.30 -6.96
N GLN A 19 -23.60 6.49 -6.21
CA GLN A 19 -24.17 7.81 -5.97
C GLN A 19 -23.21 8.68 -5.16
N ALA A 20 -22.60 8.12 -4.10
CA ALA A 20 -21.59 8.82 -3.29
C ALA A 20 -20.36 9.19 -4.15
N TRP A 21 -19.95 8.28 -5.03
CA TRP A 21 -18.85 8.48 -5.98
C TRP A 21 -19.12 9.67 -6.92
N GLN A 22 -20.34 9.74 -7.49
CA GLN A 22 -20.75 10.87 -8.32
C GLN A 22 -20.79 12.19 -7.55
N LEU A 23 -21.32 12.18 -6.31
CA LEU A 23 -21.35 13.37 -5.44
C LEU A 23 -19.95 13.92 -5.11
N GLN A 24 -18.91 13.08 -5.17
CA GLN A 24 -17.50 13.49 -5.01
C GLN A 24 -16.88 14.05 -6.30
N GLY A 25 -17.67 14.27 -7.35
CA GLY A 25 -17.21 14.75 -8.65
C GLY A 25 -16.47 13.68 -9.46
N HIS A 26 -16.73 12.40 -9.20
CA HIS A 26 -16.24 11.29 -10.00
C HIS A 26 -17.32 10.81 -10.96
N GLY A 27 -16.93 10.14 -12.05
CA GLY A 27 -17.87 9.57 -13.02
C GLY A 27 -17.93 8.05 -12.92
N TRP A 28 -19.03 7.48 -13.40
CA TRP A 28 -19.08 6.07 -13.77
C TRP A 28 -19.91 5.86 -15.02
N GLN A 29 -19.50 4.88 -15.82
CA GLN A 29 -20.15 4.53 -17.07
C GLN A 29 -20.53 3.06 -17.08
N LEU A 30 -21.67 2.77 -17.70
CA LEU A 30 -22.14 1.41 -17.91
C LEU A 30 -21.55 0.86 -19.21
N LEU A 31 -20.91 -0.29 -19.14
CA LEU A 31 -20.45 -1.06 -20.29
C LEU A 31 -21.49 -2.12 -20.65
N GLN A 32 -22.10 -1.99 -21.82
CA GLN A 32 -23.03 -2.97 -22.38
C GLN A 32 -22.30 -3.96 -23.28
N SER A 33 -22.64 -5.24 -23.16
CA SER A 33 -22.19 -6.24 -24.12
C SER A 33 -23.09 -6.23 -25.38
N LYS A 34 -22.62 -6.82 -26.49
CA LYS A 34 -23.45 -7.05 -27.69
C LYS A 34 -24.72 -7.86 -27.42
N VAL A 35 -24.76 -8.64 -26.33
CA VAL A 35 -25.93 -9.41 -25.91
C VAL A 35 -26.96 -8.50 -25.23
N ASP A 36 -26.49 -7.46 -24.53
CA ASP A 36 -27.33 -6.50 -23.81
C ASP A 36 -27.95 -5.43 -24.71
N GLU A 37 -27.33 -5.13 -25.85
CA GLU A 37 -27.84 -4.19 -26.87
C GLU A 37 -29.18 -4.63 -27.47
N ARG A 38 -29.56 -5.91 -27.33
CA ARG A 38 -30.83 -6.49 -27.82
C ARG A 38 -31.97 -6.47 -26.81
N LEU A 39 -31.71 -6.08 -25.56
CA LEU A 39 -32.74 -5.99 -24.52
C LEU A 39 -33.45 -4.62 -24.63
N PRO A 40 -34.80 -4.57 -24.51
CA PRO A 40 -35.55 -3.32 -24.65
C PRO A 40 -35.10 -2.28 -23.62
N SER A 41 -35.22 -1.01 -23.99
CA SER A 41 -34.78 0.21 -23.29
C SER A 41 -35.36 0.45 -21.89
N ASP A 42 -36.02 -0.55 -21.29
CA ASP A 42 -36.66 -0.49 -19.98
C ASP A 42 -35.64 -0.67 -18.83
N THR A 43 -34.52 0.03 -18.97
CA THR A 43 -33.44 0.06 -17.98
C THR A 43 -33.65 1.13 -16.90
N GLY A 44 -34.73 1.93 -17.03
CA GLY A 44 -35.05 3.04 -16.13
C GLY A 44 -35.26 2.62 -14.67
N GLY A 45 -35.59 1.36 -14.38
CA GLY A 45 -35.78 0.87 -13.02
C GLY A 45 -34.49 0.52 -12.27
N LEU A 46 -33.52 -0.11 -12.94
CA LEU A 46 -32.35 -0.73 -12.28
C LEU A 46 -31.42 0.29 -11.62
N TRP A 47 -31.20 1.43 -12.26
CA TRP A 47 -30.31 2.49 -11.78
C TRP A 47 -31.05 3.83 -11.62
N SER A 48 -32.37 3.80 -11.44
CA SER A 48 -33.20 4.99 -11.19
C SER A 48 -32.65 5.88 -10.07
N CYS A 49 -32.12 5.27 -9.02
CA CYS A 49 -31.54 5.94 -7.86
C CYS A 49 -30.13 6.52 -8.10
N CYS A 50 -29.42 6.07 -9.13
CA CYS A 50 -28.07 6.49 -9.46
C CYS A 50 -27.78 6.18 -10.92
N PRO A 51 -28.21 7.00 -11.89
CA PRO A 51 -28.02 6.72 -13.31
C PRO A 51 -26.53 6.82 -13.70
N PRO A 52 -26.06 5.99 -14.66
CA PRO A 52 -24.71 6.12 -15.20
C PRO A 52 -24.54 7.43 -15.95
N ASP A 53 -23.34 8.02 -15.89
CA ASP A 53 -23.00 9.26 -16.61
C ASP A 53 -22.96 9.05 -18.13
N GLY A 54 -22.82 7.80 -18.56
CA GLY A 54 -22.86 7.38 -19.96
C GLY A 54 -22.96 5.88 -20.11
N VAL A 55 -23.40 5.44 -21.29
CA VAL A 55 -23.43 4.04 -21.69
C VAL A 55 -22.45 3.86 -22.84
N ARG A 56 -21.57 2.85 -22.75
CA ARG A 56 -20.62 2.48 -23.81
C ARG A 56 -20.75 1.01 -24.17
N SER A 57 -20.39 0.68 -25.41
CA SER A 57 -20.30 -0.72 -25.85
C SER A 57 -18.95 -1.32 -25.44
N ALA A 58 -18.96 -2.39 -24.67
CA ALA A 58 -17.77 -3.13 -24.26
C ALA A 58 -17.01 -3.69 -25.48
N SER A 59 -17.73 -4.11 -26.52
CA SER A 59 -17.13 -4.58 -27.77
C SER A 59 -16.48 -3.46 -28.58
N ALA A 60 -17.05 -2.25 -28.56
CA ALA A 60 -16.41 -1.09 -29.20
C ALA A 60 -15.15 -0.65 -28.45
N LEU A 61 -15.18 -0.68 -27.11
CA LEU A 61 -14.00 -0.41 -26.28
C LEU A 61 -12.88 -1.40 -26.57
N LEU A 62 -13.21 -2.70 -26.64
CA LEU A 62 -12.26 -3.75 -26.98
C LEU A 62 -11.71 -3.62 -28.40
N ALA A 63 -12.55 -3.28 -29.38
CA ALA A 63 -12.10 -3.02 -30.75
C ALA A 63 -11.14 -1.83 -30.81
N ALA A 64 -11.46 -0.73 -30.11
CA ALA A 64 -10.60 0.45 -30.04
C ALA A 64 -9.21 0.15 -29.46
N TRP A 65 -9.15 -0.70 -28.42
CA TRP A 65 -7.88 -1.14 -27.84
C TRP A 65 -7.08 -2.08 -28.76
N LEU A 66 -7.76 -2.91 -29.55
CA LEU A 66 -7.10 -3.81 -30.50
C LEU A 66 -6.60 -3.10 -31.75
N ASP A 67 -7.35 -2.12 -32.25
CA ASP A 67 -7.06 -1.42 -33.50
C ASP A 67 -6.13 -0.19 -33.29
N GLY A 68 -5.81 0.18 -32.04
CA GLY A 68 -4.95 1.31 -31.69
C GLY A 68 -5.61 2.69 -31.84
N ASP A 69 -6.76 2.76 -32.51
CA ASP A 69 -7.58 3.97 -32.63
C ASP A 69 -8.55 4.06 -31.44
N LEU A 70 -8.11 4.69 -30.35
CA LEU A 70 -9.05 5.21 -29.35
C LEU A 70 -9.89 6.31 -30.03
N PRO A 71 -11.21 6.15 -30.21
CA PRO A 71 -12.02 7.15 -30.88
C PRO A 71 -11.89 8.50 -30.16
N GLY A 72 -11.74 9.57 -30.95
CA GLY A 72 -11.33 10.92 -30.54
C GLY A 72 -12.24 11.68 -29.56
N GLN A 73 -13.02 10.99 -28.72
CA GLN A 73 -13.86 11.57 -27.68
C GLN A 73 -13.49 11.22 -26.23
N GLN A 74 -12.46 10.41 -25.93
CA GLN A 74 -12.04 10.20 -24.54
C GLN A 74 -10.52 10.03 -24.39
N ALA A 75 -9.80 11.14 -24.45
CA ALA A 75 -8.48 11.28 -23.83
C ALA A 75 -8.63 11.37 -22.30
N VAL A 76 -9.30 10.40 -21.68
CA VAL A 76 -9.31 10.27 -20.22
C VAL A 76 -8.01 9.55 -19.86
N ASP A 77 -7.23 10.17 -19.00
CA ASP A 77 -6.00 9.60 -18.44
C ASP A 77 -6.30 8.20 -17.85
N PRO A 78 -5.74 7.11 -18.42
CA PRO A 78 -6.01 5.74 -17.97
C PRO A 78 -5.70 5.51 -16.49
N SER A 79 -4.76 6.30 -15.93
CA SER A 79 -4.42 6.27 -14.50
C SER A 79 -5.57 6.72 -13.59
N ARG A 80 -6.63 7.31 -14.17
CA ARG A 80 -7.83 7.79 -13.50
C ARG A 80 -9.06 6.94 -13.75
N GLN A 81 -8.89 5.79 -14.41
CA GLN A 81 -9.96 4.87 -14.76
C GLN A 81 -9.81 3.53 -14.02
N ILE A 82 -10.95 2.96 -13.62
CA ILE A 82 -11.03 1.62 -13.05
C ILE A 82 -12.06 0.83 -13.86
N LEU A 83 -11.64 -0.29 -14.45
CA LEU A 83 -12.52 -1.22 -15.14
C LEU A 83 -13.00 -2.30 -14.17
N ILE A 84 -14.31 -2.51 -14.12
CA ILE A 84 -14.96 -3.63 -13.44
C ILE A 84 -15.53 -4.57 -14.49
N SER A 85 -14.91 -5.75 -14.66
CA SER A 85 -15.23 -6.66 -15.75
C SER A 85 -15.11 -8.12 -15.33
N GLY A 86 -16.05 -8.95 -15.81
CA GLY A 86 -15.99 -10.41 -15.65
C GLY A 86 -15.19 -11.07 -16.76
N SER A 87 -15.00 -10.36 -17.87
CA SER A 87 -14.25 -10.83 -19.05
C SER A 87 -12.75 -10.74 -18.82
N THR A 88 -12.06 -11.88 -18.86
CA THR A 88 -10.59 -11.97 -18.77
C THR A 88 -9.89 -11.24 -19.92
N SER A 89 -10.49 -11.19 -21.11
CA SER A 89 -9.94 -10.46 -22.26
C SER A 89 -9.98 -8.95 -22.04
N LEU A 90 -11.10 -8.42 -21.54
CA LEU A 90 -11.20 -6.99 -21.19
C LEU A 90 -10.27 -6.63 -20.05
N LEU A 91 -10.18 -7.49 -19.02
CA LEU A 91 -9.26 -7.28 -17.91
C LEU A 91 -7.81 -7.27 -18.39
N THR A 92 -7.41 -8.18 -19.28
CA THR A 92 -6.04 -8.21 -19.82
C THR A 92 -5.72 -6.94 -20.62
N LEU A 93 -6.55 -6.58 -21.60
CA LEU A 93 -6.34 -5.41 -22.45
C LEU A 93 -6.37 -4.11 -21.65
N ALA A 94 -7.29 -3.95 -20.71
CA ALA A 94 -7.36 -2.76 -19.86
C ALA A 94 -6.08 -2.56 -19.04
N ARG A 95 -5.40 -3.64 -18.64
CA ARG A 95 -4.13 -3.56 -17.93
C ARG A 95 -2.98 -3.12 -18.84
N GLU A 96 -3.00 -3.54 -20.11
CA GLU A 96 -2.05 -3.08 -21.13
C GLU A 96 -2.21 -1.58 -21.36
N GLU A 97 -3.46 -1.10 -21.41
CA GLU A 97 -3.81 0.33 -21.48
C GLU A 97 -3.59 1.10 -20.16
N GLY A 98 -3.17 0.40 -19.09
CA GLY A 98 -2.81 1.00 -17.81
C GLY A 98 -3.96 1.35 -16.87
N LEU A 99 -5.19 0.94 -17.17
CA LEU A 99 -6.34 1.06 -16.27
C LEU A 99 -6.17 0.12 -15.09
N LEU A 100 -6.70 0.50 -13.92
CA LEU A 100 -6.85 -0.44 -12.80
C LEU A 100 -8.03 -1.38 -13.05
N THR A 101 -7.91 -2.64 -12.66
CA THR A 101 -8.97 -3.62 -12.93
C THR A 101 -9.49 -4.30 -11.67
N LEU A 102 -10.82 -4.39 -11.57
CA LEU A 102 -11.55 -5.14 -10.56
C LEU A 102 -12.36 -6.25 -11.25
N GLY A 103 -12.43 -7.42 -10.64
CA GLY A 103 -13.22 -8.52 -11.20
C GLY A 103 -12.78 -9.88 -10.67
N GLY A 104 -13.10 -10.94 -11.42
CA GLY A 104 -12.67 -12.29 -11.10
C GLY A 104 -11.18 -12.53 -11.35
N LEU A 105 -10.82 -13.77 -11.70
CA LEU A 105 -9.44 -14.15 -12.00
C LEU A 105 -8.82 -13.24 -13.08
N GLY A 106 -7.64 -12.68 -12.78
CA GLY A 106 -6.86 -11.83 -13.71
C GLY A 106 -6.94 -10.32 -13.45
N ALA A 107 -7.83 -9.87 -12.57
CA ALA A 107 -7.93 -8.48 -12.13
C ALA A 107 -6.80 -8.08 -11.13
N ASP A 108 -6.58 -6.78 -10.93
CA ASP A 108 -5.66 -6.28 -9.89
C ASP A 108 -6.14 -6.56 -8.48
N LEU A 109 -7.45 -6.49 -8.30
CA LEU A 109 -8.08 -6.80 -7.05
C LEU A 109 -9.35 -7.60 -7.34
N ALA A 110 -9.52 -8.68 -6.58
CA ALA A 110 -10.69 -9.52 -6.69
C ALA A 110 -11.95 -8.72 -6.33
N LEU A 111 -12.98 -8.88 -7.14
CA LEU A 111 -14.32 -8.37 -6.91
C LEU A 111 -15.33 -9.36 -7.50
N THR A 112 -16.22 -9.85 -6.64
CA THR A 112 -17.36 -10.70 -6.99
C THR A 112 -18.66 -9.91 -6.82
N ALA A 113 -19.76 -10.44 -7.36
CA ALA A 113 -21.08 -9.83 -7.20
C ALA A 113 -21.50 -9.67 -5.73
N GLN A 114 -21.00 -10.49 -4.81
CA GLN A 114 -21.39 -10.41 -3.39
C GLN A 114 -20.53 -9.42 -2.58
N ASP A 115 -19.47 -8.89 -3.19
CA ASP A 115 -18.55 -8.01 -2.49
C ASP A 115 -19.08 -6.58 -2.36
N ASP A 116 -18.62 -5.92 -1.30
CA ASP A 116 -18.86 -4.51 -1.04
C ASP A 116 -17.95 -3.66 -1.94
N LEU A 117 -18.52 -3.09 -3.01
CA LEU A 117 -17.78 -2.27 -3.97
C LEU A 117 -17.08 -1.08 -3.28
N GLY A 118 -17.72 -0.45 -2.29
CA GLY A 118 -17.14 0.69 -1.58
C GLY A 118 -15.89 0.28 -0.81
N ALA A 119 -15.92 -0.86 -0.14
CA ALA A 119 -14.76 -1.42 0.56
C ALA A 119 -13.61 -1.79 -0.39
N VAL A 120 -13.92 -2.42 -1.53
CA VAL A 120 -12.91 -2.79 -2.53
C VAL A 120 -12.30 -1.56 -3.19
N LEU A 121 -13.12 -0.56 -3.54
CA LEU A 121 -12.64 0.73 -4.05
C LEU A 121 -11.80 1.46 -3.02
N ASN A 122 -12.23 1.51 -1.76
CA ASN A 122 -11.44 2.10 -0.69
C ASN A 122 -10.10 1.39 -0.52
N ARG A 123 -10.03 0.05 -0.63
CA ARG A 123 -8.76 -0.68 -0.61
C ARG A 123 -7.88 -0.34 -1.80
N LEU A 124 -8.44 -0.36 -3.01
CA LEU A 124 -7.73 -0.01 -4.23
C LEU A 124 -7.19 1.42 -4.18
N LEU A 125 -7.97 2.35 -3.64
CA LEU A 125 -7.61 3.76 -3.52
C LEU A 125 -6.74 4.06 -2.29
N ALA A 126 -6.84 3.28 -1.21
CA ALA A 126 -5.93 3.35 -0.07
C ALA A 126 -4.54 2.82 -0.44
N ARG A 127 -4.47 1.80 -1.31
CA ARG A 127 -3.23 1.35 -1.96
C ARG A 127 -2.64 2.40 -2.89
N ARG A 128 -3.45 3.39 -3.30
CA ARG A 128 -3.00 4.54 -4.10
C ARG A 128 -2.13 5.43 -3.22
N LEU A 129 -0.87 5.05 -3.16
CA LEU A 129 0.15 5.85 -2.55
C LEU A 129 0.26 7.11 -3.40
N THR A 130 -0.14 8.24 -2.81
CA THR A 130 0.13 9.53 -3.41
C THR A 130 1.64 9.59 -3.62
N VAL A 131 2.06 9.83 -4.86
CA VAL A 131 3.46 10.11 -5.15
C VAL A 131 3.71 11.52 -4.61
N PRO A 132 4.42 11.69 -3.47
CA PRO A 132 4.57 13.00 -2.87
C PRO A 132 5.47 13.86 -3.76
N VAL A 133 5.31 15.18 -3.68
CA VAL A 133 6.34 16.08 -4.17
C VAL A 133 7.46 16.10 -3.14
N LEU A 134 8.70 15.84 -3.58
CA LEU A 134 9.91 15.95 -2.76
C LEU A 134 10.75 17.08 -3.34
N ALA A 135 11.24 17.99 -2.50
CA ALA A 135 12.05 19.11 -2.97
C ALA A 135 13.24 19.32 -2.04
N GLU A 136 14.37 19.71 -2.63
CA GLU A 136 15.48 20.23 -1.85
C GLU A 136 15.13 21.60 -1.26
N PRO A 137 15.68 21.95 -0.10
CA PRO A 137 15.57 23.31 0.42
C PRO A 137 16.22 24.29 -0.57
N PRO A 138 15.70 25.52 -0.68
CA PRO A 138 16.28 26.52 -1.56
C PRO A 138 17.73 26.81 -1.20
N SER A 139 18.61 26.81 -2.20
CA SER A 139 20.03 27.14 -2.07
C SER A 139 20.36 28.43 -2.83
N ARG A 140 21.40 29.14 -2.38
CA ARG A 140 21.89 30.36 -3.05
C ARG A 140 22.75 30.07 -4.29
N SER A 141 23.29 28.85 -4.42
CA SER A 141 24.31 28.53 -5.44
C SER A 141 23.80 27.68 -6.61
N GLU A 142 22.72 26.91 -6.41
CA GLU A 142 22.18 25.99 -7.43
C GLU A 142 20.65 26.01 -7.42
N PRO A 143 20.00 25.82 -8.59
CA PRO A 143 18.55 25.64 -8.65
C PRO A 143 18.12 24.43 -7.82
N ALA A 144 17.07 24.58 -7.00
CA ALA A 144 16.56 23.49 -6.17
C ALA A 144 15.96 22.37 -7.03
N LEU A 145 16.34 21.12 -6.75
CA LEU A 145 15.77 19.97 -7.43
C LEU A 145 14.39 19.67 -6.84
N GLN A 146 13.40 19.49 -7.73
CA GLN A 146 12.08 19.04 -7.36
C GLN A 146 11.76 17.71 -8.04
N LEU A 147 11.30 16.75 -7.24
CA LEU A 147 10.75 15.47 -7.66
C LEU A 147 9.23 15.58 -7.58
N ARG A 148 8.55 15.47 -8.73
CA ARG A 148 7.08 15.50 -8.82
C ARG A 148 6.55 14.20 -9.44
N PRO A 149 5.26 13.87 -9.28
CA PRO A 149 4.64 12.82 -10.06
C PRO A 149 4.86 13.02 -11.56
N LEU A 150 5.03 11.91 -12.28
CA LEU A 150 5.06 11.90 -13.75
C LEU A 150 3.71 12.32 -14.31
N LEU A 151 3.71 13.09 -15.39
CA LEU A 151 2.52 13.60 -16.05
C LEU A 151 2.44 13.07 -17.48
N ALA A 152 1.24 13.00 -18.06
CA ALA A 152 1.07 12.57 -19.45
C ALA A 152 1.91 13.43 -20.43
N CYS A 153 2.02 14.74 -20.17
CA CYS A 153 2.83 15.64 -20.98
C CYS A 153 4.36 15.41 -20.89
N ASP A 154 4.83 14.54 -19.98
CA ASP A 154 6.25 14.17 -19.91
C ASP A 154 6.66 13.20 -21.03
N GLU A 155 5.69 12.59 -21.73
CA GLU A 155 5.90 11.60 -22.80
C GLU A 155 6.94 12.05 -23.83
N ALA A 156 6.82 13.28 -24.35
CA ALA A 156 7.72 13.81 -25.37
C ALA A 156 9.19 13.85 -24.90
N GLU A 157 9.43 14.22 -23.64
CA GLU A 157 10.78 14.25 -23.06
C GLU A 157 11.29 12.83 -22.78
N VAL A 158 10.44 11.92 -22.33
CA VAL A 158 10.79 10.49 -22.17
C VAL A 158 11.23 9.90 -23.51
N VAL A 159 10.44 10.08 -24.57
CA VAL A 159 10.81 9.63 -25.93
C VAL A 159 12.13 10.24 -26.36
N ARG A 160 12.30 11.55 -26.18
CA ARG A 160 13.53 12.26 -26.57
C ARG A 160 14.78 11.70 -25.89
N TYR A 161 14.75 11.52 -24.57
CA TYR A 161 15.92 11.04 -23.83
C TYR A 161 16.15 9.52 -23.97
N CYS A 162 15.09 8.71 -23.98
CA CYS A 162 15.20 7.26 -24.12
C CYS A 162 15.60 6.82 -25.54
N SER A 163 15.34 7.65 -26.55
CA SER A 163 15.83 7.42 -27.92
C SER A 163 17.33 7.67 -28.08
N ASP A 164 17.98 8.34 -27.13
CA ASP A 164 19.43 8.56 -27.15
C ASP A 164 20.19 7.26 -26.83
N ALA A 165 20.96 6.76 -27.82
CA ALA A 165 21.74 5.55 -27.68
C ALA A 165 22.73 5.60 -26.51
N ALA A 166 23.25 6.78 -26.16
CA ALA A 166 24.17 6.94 -25.03
C ALA A 166 23.47 6.72 -23.68
N LEU A 167 22.18 7.06 -23.58
CA LEU A 167 21.37 6.74 -22.40
C LEU A 167 21.02 5.24 -22.38
N ALA A 168 20.49 4.73 -23.49
CA ALA A 168 20.01 3.34 -23.57
C ALA A 168 21.12 2.30 -23.35
N ARG A 169 22.36 2.60 -23.78
CA ARG A 169 23.54 1.72 -23.66
C ARG A 169 23.75 1.12 -22.27
N TYR A 170 23.42 1.87 -21.20
CA TYR A 170 23.72 1.49 -19.82
C TYR A 170 22.49 1.28 -18.94
N THR A 171 21.32 1.18 -19.56
CA THR A 171 20.04 0.96 -18.87
C THR A 171 19.51 -0.45 -19.16
N LEU A 172 19.11 -1.16 -18.11
CA LEU A 172 18.72 -2.57 -18.22
C LEU A 172 17.40 -2.77 -19.00
N ASN A 173 16.49 -1.80 -18.91
CA ASN A 173 15.10 -1.96 -19.34
C ASN A 173 14.64 -0.90 -20.36
N ILE A 174 15.56 -0.10 -20.92
CA ILE A 174 15.21 0.88 -21.95
C ILE A 174 15.65 0.31 -23.31
N PRO A 175 14.71 -0.06 -24.19
CA PRO A 175 15.03 -0.60 -25.51
C PRO A 175 15.68 0.46 -26.40
N HIS A 176 16.53 0.01 -27.33
CA HIS A 176 17.10 0.85 -28.37
C HIS A 176 17.04 0.15 -29.75
N PRO A 177 16.49 0.79 -30.80
CA PRO A 177 15.76 2.07 -30.78
C PRO A 177 14.54 2.07 -29.85
N TYR A 178 14.18 3.24 -29.31
CA TYR A 178 13.04 3.34 -28.39
C TYR A 178 11.72 3.31 -29.17
N PRO A 179 10.78 2.40 -28.86
CA PRO A 179 9.51 2.32 -29.57
C PRO A 179 8.65 3.58 -29.35
N LEU A 180 7.88 3.96 -30.36
CA LEU A 180 7.09 5.20 -30.34
C LEU A 180 6.07 5.22 -29.18
N GLU A 181 5.40 4.09 -28.95
CA GLU A 181 4.34 3.96 -27.93
C GLU A 181 4.89 3.61 -26.53
N ALA A 182 6.15 3.22 -26.42
CA ALA A 182 6.72 2.69 -25.17
C ALA A 182 6.75 3.72 -24.03
N ALA A 183 6.82 5.03 -24.33
CA ALA A 183 6.79 6.06 -23.31
C ALA A 183 5.42 6.15 -22.63
N ARG A 184 4.35 6.09 -23.43
CA ARG A 184 2.96 6.16 -22.95
C ARG A 184 2.66 4.97 -22.06
N ASP A 185 2.96 3.76 -22.52
CA ASP A 185 2.74 2.52 -21.76
C ASP A 185 3.54 2.51 -20.46
N TRP A 186 4.79 2.97 -20.52
CA TRP A 186 5.65 3.05 -19.35
C TRP A 186 5.14 4.07 -18.32
N LEU A 187 4.65 5.24 -18.76
CA LEU A 187 4.03 6.24 -17.90
C LEU A 187 2.77 5.70 -17.23
N ALA A 188 1.88 5.06 -18.00
CA ALA A 188 0.67 4.43 -17.49
C ALA A 188 1.02 3.32 -16.47
N GLY A 189 2.01 2.48 -16.80
CA GLY A 189 2.55 1.46 -15.89
C GLY A 189 3.14 2.01 -14.60
N CYS A 190 3.76 3.19 -14.62
CA CYS A 190 4.24 3.85 -13.39
C CYS A 190 3.08 4.27 -12.47
N TRP A 191 2.03 4.87 -13.03
CA TRP A 191 0.86 5.25 -12.26
C TRP A 191 0.09 4.05 -11.71
N ARG A 192 -0.04 3.00 -12.52
CA ARG A 192 -0.62 1.72 -12.11
C ARG A 192 0.17 1.09 -10.96
N LYS A 193 1.50 1.06 -11.02
CA LYS A 193 2.35 0.59 -9.92
C LYS A 193 2.17 1.43 -8.66
N ALA A 194 2.09 2.75 -8.78
CA ALA A 194 1.82 3.63 -7.62
C ALA A 194 0.44 3.37 -7.00
N ALA A 195 -0.57 3.14 -7.84
CA ALA A 195 -1.91 2.83 -7.40
C ALA A 195 -2.04 1.48 -6.68
N LEU A 196 -1.19 0.52 -7.03
CA LEU A 196 -1.14 -0.80 -6.40
C LEU A 196 -0.14 -0.86 -5.24
N GLY A 197 0.54 0.24 -4.91
CA GLY A 197 1.61 0.26 -3.92
C GLY A 197 2.85 -0.56 -4.30
N LEU A 198 3.05 -0.80 -5.59
CA LEU A 198 4.15 -1.56 -6.17
C LEU A 198 5.37 -0.69 -6.52
N GLY A 199 5.23 0.64 -6.51
CA GLY A 199 6.37 1.54 -6.67
C GLY A 199 5.97 2.98 -6.90
N TRP A 200 6.95 3.88 -6.78
CA TRP A 200 6.80 5.32 -6.95
C TRP A 200 7.78 5.79 -8.00
N SER A 201 7.32 6.58 -8.96
CA SER A 201 8.18 7.15 -10.00
C SER A 201 8.00 8.67 -10.00
N TRP A 202 9.11 9.39 -9.97
CA TRP A 202 9.15 10.84 -9.98
C TRP A 202 9.87 11.37 -11.22
N ALA A 203 9.31 12.42 -11.79
CA ALA A 203 10.00 13.32 -12.69
C ALA A 203 10.98 14.20 -11.92
N LEU A 204 12.24 14.24 -12.35
CA LEU A 204 13.22 15.24 -11.91
C LEU A 204 12.96 16.52 -12.69
N THR A 205 12.85 17.64 -11.98
CA THR A 205 12.61 18.96 -12.54
C THR A 205 13.45 20.02 -11.84
N LEU A 206 13.79 21.09 -12.57
CA LEU A 206 14.50 22.26 -12.05
C LEU A 206 13.63 23.51 -12.29
N PRO A 207 12.71 23.84 -11.36
CA PRO A 207 11.85 25.01 -11.50
C PRO A 207 12.64 26.31 -11.57
N ALA A 208 12.31 27.16 -12.54
CA ALA A 208 12.86 28.50 -12.69
C ALA A 208 11.73 29.47 -13.08
N GLY A 209 11.05 30.04 -12.07
CA GLY A 209 9.94 30.98 -12.27
C GLY A 209 8.55 30.33 -12.34
N GLU A 210 7.59 31.07 -12.88
CA GLU A 210 6.20 30.60 -13.05
C GLU A 210 6.07 29.77 -14.33
N GLY A 211 5.69 28.51 -14.17
CA GLY A 211 5.50 27.56 -15.28
C GLY A 211 5.84 26.13 -14.90
N GLN A 212 5.40 25.18 -15.71
CA GLN A 212 5.76 23.77 -15.50
C GLN A 212 7.19 23.52 -15.97
N ALA A 213 8.06 23.13 -15.04
CA ALA A 213 9.44 22.80 -15.35
C ALA A 213 9.53 21.51 -16.21
N PRO A 214 10.37 21.50 -17.26
CA PRO A 214 10.53 20.34 -18.12
C PRO A 214 11.16 19.16 -17.37
N LEU A 215 10.86 17.95 -17.82
CA LEU A 215 11.48 16.73 -17.36
C LEU A 215 12.98 16.74 -17.71
N VAL A 216 13.84 16.41 -16.74
CA VAL A 216 15.29 16.24 -16.98
C VAL A 216 15.80 14.83 -16.67
N GLY A 217 14.97 14.00 -16.03
CA GLY A 217 15.30 12.64 -15.64
C GLY A 217 14.18 12.00 -14.83
N VAL A 218 14.33 10.73 -14.50
CA VAL A 218 13.37 9.98 -13.67
C VAL A 218 14.13 9.24 -12.57
N ILE A 219 13.51 9.18 -11.39
CA ILE A 219 13.88 8.25 -10.32
C ILE A 219 12.66 7.44 -9.90
N SER A 220 12.85 6.15 -9.68
CA SER A 220 11.82 5.22 -9.24
C SER A 220 12.28 4.47 -8.00
N LEU A 221 11.35 4.23 -7.09
CA LEU A 221 11.48 3.36 -5.92
C LEU A 221 10.47 2.23 -6.07
N HIS A 222 10.93 0.99 -6.09
CA HIS A 222 10.05 -0.19 -6.09
C HIS A 222 9.59 -0.52 -4.67
N TRP A 223 8.49 -1.27 -4.55
CA TRP A 223 7.92 -1.68 -3.25
C TRP A 223 8.89 -2.45 -2.35
N ASN A 224 9.84 -3.17 -2.94
CA ASN A 224 10.88 -3.93 -2.27
C ASN A 224 12.12 -3.08 -1.91
N GLY A 225 12.08 -1.77 -2.13
CA GLY A 225 13.19 -0.86 -1.85
C GLY A 225 14.22 -0.73 -2.98
N GLU A 226 14.01 -1.35 -4.14
CA GLU A 226 14.92 -1.19 -5.29
C GLU A 226 14.80 0.22 -5.90
N LEU A 227 15.91 0.94 -5.98
CA LEU A 227 16.02 2.23 -6.66
C LEU A 227 16.47 2.04 -8.10
N ALA A 228 15.83 2.78 -9.01
CA ALA A 228 16.22 2.90 -10.40
C ALA A 228 16.17 4.38 -10.83
N TRP A 229 17.07 4.81 -11.72
CA TRP A 229 17.06 6.17 -12.22
C TRP A 229 17.70 6.28 -13.60
N TRP A 230 17.36 7.37 -14.28
CA TRP A 230 18.09 7.88 -15.42
C TRP A 230 18.01 9.40 -15.46
N VAL A 231 19.01 10.03 -16.08
CA VAL A 231 19.05 11.48 -16.30
C VAL A 231 19.35 11.70 -17.76
N GLY A 232 18.57 12.55 -18.43
CA GLY A 232 18.74 12.84 -19.84
C GLY A 232 20.17 13.29 -20.14
N VAL A 233 20.75 12.83 -21.25
CA VAL A 233 22.17 13.03 -21.60
C VAL A 233 22.65 14.48 -21.41
N PRO A 234 21.91 15.54 -21.83
CA PRO A 234 22.32 16.93 -21.64
C PRO A 234 22.46 17.37 -20.17
N TRP A 235 21.84 16.64 -19.24
CA TRP A 235 21.75 16.95 -17.82
C TRP A 235 22.66 16.07 -16.94
N GLN A 236 23.34 15.09 -17.53
CA GLN A 236 24.26 14.21 -16.81
C GLN A 236 25.48 14.97 -16.29
N ASN A 237 26.23 14.35 -15.38
CA ASN A 237 27.42 14.92 -14.72
C ASN A 237 27.18 16.19 -13.86
N ARG A 238 25.92 16.56 -13.60
CA ARG A 238 25.54 17.69 -12.72
C ARG A 238 25.11 17.27 -11.30
N GLY A 239 25.34 15.99 -10.94
CA GLY A 239 24.96 15.46 -9.62
C GLY A 239 23.46 15.22 -9.38
N LEU A 240 22.59 15.46 -10.38
CA LEU A 240 21.13 15.38 -10.26
C LEU A 240 20.64 14.02 -9.76
N ALA A 241 21.17 12.90 -10.27
CA ALA A 241 20.80 11.56 -9.82
C ALA A 241 21.12 11.35 -8.33
N THR A 242 22.27 11.84 -7.84
CA THR A 242 22.64 11.75 -6.42
C THR A 242 21.72 12.62 -5.55
N ARG A 243 21.40 13.84 -6.01
CA ARG A 243 20.47 14.75 -5.34
C ARG A 243 19.07 14.13 -5.23
N ALA A 244 18.55 13.59 -6.33
CA ALA A 244 17.27 12.87 -6.36
C ALA A 244 17.26 11.65 -5.43
N ALA A 245 18.30 10.81 -5.50
CA ALA A 245 18.40 9.60 -4.69
C ALA A 245 18.45 9.90 -3.18
N ARG A 246 18.99 11.04 -2.75
CA ARG A 246 18.96 11.46 -1.34
C ARG A 246 17.56 11.82 -0.87
N LEU A 247 16.77 12.53 -1.68
CA LEU A 247 15.37 12.83 -1.37
C LEU A 247 14.54 11.54 -1.26
N VAL A 248 14.70 10.62 -2.23
CA VAL A 248 13.98 9.35 -2.22
C VAL A 248 14.45 8.45 -1.06
N LYS A 249 15.74 8.47 -0.69
CA LYS A 249 16.25 7.77 0.50
C LYS A 249 15.55 8.24 1.78
N ALA A 250 15.47 9.55 2.00
CA ALA A 250 14.77 10.11 3.16
C ALA A 250 13.29 9.71 3.14
N PHE A 251 12.62 9.80 2.00
CA PHE A 251 11.25 9.32 1.86
C PHE A 251 11.10 7.82 2.20
N ALA A 252 11.98 6.97 1.68
CA ALA A 252 11.94 5.53 1.88
C ALA A 252 12.16 5.11 3.35
N PHE A 253 13.10 5.76 4.03
CA PHE A 253 13.42 5.42 5.43
C PHE A 253 12.53 6.14 6.44
N ASP A 254 12.26 7.43 6.23
CA ASP A 254 11.57 8.24 7.23
C ASP A 254 10.05 8.11 7.11
N ARG A 255 9.51 7.97 5.88
CA ARG A 255 8.06 7.87 5.65
C ARG A 255 7.58 6.45 5.42
N LEU A 256 8.25 5.71 4.54
CA LEU A 256 7.88 4.32 4.24
C LEU A 256 8.47 3.32 5.23
N GLN A 257 9.43 3.75 6.05
CA GLN A 257 10.10 2.90 7.05
C GLN A 257 10.69 1.62 6.46
N LEU A 258 11.07 1.64 5.17
CA LEU A 258 11.66 0.48 4.52
C LEU A 258 12.95 0.06 5.26
N PRO A 259 13.16 -1.25 5.48
CA PRO A 259 14.34 -1.73 6.20
C PRO A 259 15.62 -1.56 5.38
N VAL A 260 15.50 -1.52 4.05
CA VAL A 260 16.62 -1.50 3.12
C VAL A 260 16.26 -0.73 1.85
N LEU A 261 17.28 -0.17 1.23
CA LEU A 261 17.29 0.25 -0.16
C LEU A 261 18.29 -0.60 -0.93
N THR A 262 17.89 -1.06 -2.12
CA THR A 262 18.75 -1.83 -3.01
C THR A 262 18.86 -1.09 -4.34
N ALA A 263 19.92 -1.35 -5.10
CA ALA A 263 20.05 -0.81 -6.43
C ALA A 263 21.05 -1.67 -7.23
N ARG A 264 20.91 -1.65 -8.56
CA ARG A 264 21.82 -2.40 -9.43
C ARG A 264 22.15 -1.63 -10.70
N HIS A 265 23.32 -1.90 -11.26
CA HIS A 265 23.76 -1.33 -12.52
C HIS A 265 24.59 -2.35 -13.32
N MET A 266 24.67 -2.16 -14.64
CA MET A 266 25.62 -2.92 -15.46
C MET A 266 27.06 -2.61 -15.00
N PRO A 267 27.99 -3.58 -14.96
CA PRO A 267 29.36 -3.38 -14.47
C PRO A 267 30.09 -2.19 -15.08
N ASP A 268 29.89 -1.95 -16.38
CA ASP A 268 30.53 -0.85 -17.12
C ASP A 268 29.90 0.53 -16.86
N ASN A 269 28.71 0.57 -16.23
CA ASN A 269 28.06 1.82 -15.83
C ASN A 269 28.63 2.36 -14.51
N HIS A 270 29.88 2.84 -14.57
CA HIS A 270 30.58 3.41 -13.42
C HIS A 270 29.87 4.66 -12.85
N ALA A 271 29.11 5.39 -13.68
CA ALA A 271 28.38 6.57 -13.23
C ALA A 271 27.29 6.22 -12.21
N SER A 272 26.49 5.18 -12.46
CA SER A 272 25.49 4.70 -11.51
C SER A 272 26.13 4.13 -10.24
N GLY A 273 27.23 3.38 -10.35
CA GLY A 273 28.00 2.92 -9.19
C GLY A 273 28.48 4.08 -8.29
N ARG A 274 28.95 5.19 -8.88
CA ARG A 274 29.30 6.41 -8.12
C ARG A 274 28.11 7.05 -7.41
N VAL A 275 26.91 7.01 -8.00
CA VAL A 275 25.69 7.52 -7.34
C VAL A 275 25.37 6.68 -6.10
N MET A 276 25.41 5.34 -6.23
CA MET A 276 25.18 4.40 -5.12
C MET A 276 26.20 4.60 -3.99
N ALA A 277 27.48 4.70 -4.33
CA ALA A 277 28.54 4.98 -3.36
C ALA A 277 28.31 6.33 -2.64
N LYS A 278 27.96 7.40 -3.36
CA LYS A 278 27.64 8.72 -2.78
C LYS A 278 26.38 8.73 -1.91
N LEU A 279 25.49 7.76 -2.09
CA LEU A 279 24.31 7.58 -1.26
C LEU A 279 24.63 6.86 0.06
N GLY A 280 25.80 6.21 0.13
CA GLY A 280 26.27 5.40 1.26
C GLY A 280 26.00 3.90 1.11
N MET A 281 25.60 3.44 -0.08
CA MET A 281 25.31 2.02 -0.29
C MET A 281 26.61 1.19 -0.25
N ARG A 282 26.51 -0.02 0.29
CA ARG A 282 27.56 -1.04 0.28
C ARG A 282 27.45 -1.88 -1.00
N TYR A 283 28.58 -2.17 -1.63
CA TYR A 283 28.65 -3.08 -2.76
C TYR A 283 28.55 -4.53 -2.29
N CYS A 284 27.66 -5.30 -2.91
CA CYS A 284 27.34 -6.68 -2.51
C CYS A 284 27.79 -7.72 -3.56
N GLY A 285 28.59 -7.32 -4.55
CA GLY A 285 29.09 -8.21 -5.60
C GLY A 285 28.28 -8.16 -6.90
N ARG A 286 28.60 -9.07 -7.83
CA ARG A 286 27.89 -9.23 -9.10
C ARG A 286 26.95 -10.43 -9.02
N ARG A 287 25.77 -10.28 -9.61
CA ARG A 287 24.75 -11.34 -9.68
C ARG A 287 24.29 -11.45 -11.14
N ALA A 288 23.96 -12.66 -11.58
CA ALA A 288 23.30 -12.86 -12.87
C ALA A 288 21.87 -12.28 -12.81
N LEU A 289 21.40 -11.67 -13.90
CA LEU A 289 19.99 -11.30 -14.03
C LEU A 289 19.13 -12.56 -14.12
N SER A 290 18.35 -12.87 -13.07
CA SER A 290 17.33 -13.91 -13.13
C SER A 290 16.09 -13.38 -13.88
N GLY A 291 15.59 -14.13 -14.86
CA GLY A 291 14.26 -13.88 -15.46
C GLY A 291 14.17 -13.67 -16.98
N GLN A 292 15.25 -13.71 -17.76
CA GLN A 292 15.10 -13.77 -19.23
C GLN A 292 14.83 -15.21 -19.67
N ARG A 293 13.66 -15.44 -20.29
CA ARG A 293 13.29 -16.71 -20.91
C ARG A 293 14.43 -17.16 -21.83
N GLN A 294 14.83 -18.42 -21.65
CA GLN A 294 15.71 -19.17 -22.53
C GLN A 294 15.16 -19.14 -23.96
N ASN A 295 15.55 -18.17 -24.78
CA ASN A 295 15.47 -18.24 -26.23
C ASN A 295 16.25 -17.06 -26.84
N GLN A 296 17.57 -17.14 -26.75
CA GLN A 296 18.53 -16.94 -27.84
C GLN A 296 19.91 -16.79 -27.20
N SER A 297 20.89 -17.39 -27.86
CA SER A 297 22.28 -17.48 -27.41
C SER A 297 22.92 -16.10 -27.20
N GLN A 298 23.71 -16.02 -26.11
CA GLN A 298 24.81 -15.09 -25.79
C GLN A 298 24.50 -14.02 -24.72
N ASN A 299 25.23 -14.19 -23.61
CA ASN A 299 25.41 -13.35 -22.42
C ASN A 299 24.26 -13.27 -21.42
N GLN A 300 24.34 -14.14 -20.39
CA GLN A 300 23.84 -13.81 -19.06
C GLN A 300 24.46 -12.48 -18.65
N SER A 301 23.67 -11.41 -18.68
CA SER A 301 24.15 -10.09 -18.29
C SER A 301 24.30 -10.07 -16.77
N GLU A 302 25.54 -9.91 -16.30
CA GLU A 302 25.82 -9.68 -14.89
C GLU A 302 25.46 -8.24 -14.51
N VAL A 303 25.00 -8.05 -13.27
CA VAL A 303 24.77 -6.73 -12.69
C VAL A 303 25.51 -6.59 -11.36
N SER A 304 26.07 -5.41 -11.14
CA SER A 304 26.63 -5.01 -9.86
C SER A 304 25.50 -4.63 -8.90
N TYR A 305 25.42 -5.30 -7.76
CA TYR A 305 24.36 -5.13 -6.76
C TYR A 305 24.85 -4.33 -5.56
N TRP A 306 24.01 -3.43 -5.05
CA TRP A 306 24.29 -2.53 -3.94
C TRP A 306 23.12 -2.49 -2.96
N GLN A 307 23.44 -2.28 -1.69
CA GLN A 307 22.47 -2.27 -0.61
C GLN A 307 22.78 -1.18 0.42
N LEU A 308 21.75 -0.56 0.97
CA LEU A 308 21.83 0.34 2.11
C LEU A 308 20.73 -0.03 3.09
N ALA A 309 21.11 -0.59 4.23
CA ALA A 309 20.18 -0.81 5.33
C ALA A 309 19.77 0.55 5.94
N ARG A 310 18.55 0.63 6.45
CA ARG A 310 18.07 1.75 7.26
C ARG A 310 18.94 1.82 8.51
N SER A 311 19.88 2.76 8.55
CA SER A 311 20.71 2.95 9.74
C SER A 311 19.94 3.78 10.76
N LEU A 312 19.45 3.12 11.81
CA LEU A 312 19.28 3.76 13.11
C LEU A 312 20.51 3.35 13.91
N THR A 313 21.42 4.29 14.15
CA THR A 313 22.64 3.99 14.93
C THR A 313 22.21 3.66 16.35
N LEU A 314 22.39 2.40 16.76
CA LEU A 314 22.28 2.05 18.16
C LEU A 314 23.38 2.80 18.93
N ALA A 315 23.06 3.31 20.11
CA ALA A 315 24.10 3.85 20.97
C ALA A 315 25.11 2.73 21.28
N ALA A 316 26.41 3.04 21.21
CA ALA A 316 27.49 2.06 21.45
C ALA A 316 27.37 1.22 22.75
N PRO A 317 26.72 1.70 23.84
CA PRO A 317 26.40 0.84 24.99
C PRO A 317 25.38 -0.27 24.66
N VAL A 318 24.34 0.04 23.88
CA VAL A 318 23.29 -0.90 23.47
C VAL A 318 23.86 -1.99 22.57
N GLU A 319 24.69 -1.60 21.61
CA GLU A 319 25.35 -2.53 20.70
C GLU A 319 26.22 -3.55 21.46
N ARG A 320 26.99 -3.09 22.44
CA ARG A 320 27.81 -3.98 23.29
C ARG A 320 26.96 -4.94 24.14
N LEU A 321 25.79 -4.51 24.61
CA LEU A 321 24.88 -5.36 25.37
C LEU A 321 24.27 -6.47 24.50
N LEU A 322 23.95 -6.16 23.24
CA LEU A 322 23.33 -7.12 22.32
C LEU A 322 24.35 -7.99 21.56
N ALA A 323 25.61 -7.56 21.45
CA ALA A 323 26.63 -8.29 20.69
C ALA A 323 26.78 -9.79 21.04
N PRO A 324 26.80 -10.22 22.32
CA PRO A 324 26.88 -11.65 22.65
C PRO A 324 25.66 -12.44 22.16
N LEU A 325 24.48 -11.85 22.20
CA LEU A 325 23.23 -12.44 21.74
C LEU A 325 23.21 -12.58 20.20
N LEU A 326 23.65 -11.53 19.50
CA LEU A 326 23.71 -11.52 18.03
C LEU A 326 24.81 -12.44 17.48
N ALA A 327 25.86 -12.70 18.27
CA ALA A 327 26.92 -13.64 17.89
C ALA A 327 26.48 -15.11 17.93
N ASP A 328 25.39 -15.44 18.63
CA ASP A 328 24.87 -16.81 18.71
C ASP A 328 24.35 -17.28 17.34
N GLU A 329 24.94 -18.33 16.78
CA GLU A 329 24.60 -18.83 15.44
C GLU A 329 23.17 -19.35 15.33
N ARG A 330 22.54 -19.71 16.47
CA ARG A 330 21.13 -20.13 16.49
C ARG A 330 20.18 -18.98 16.18
N VAL A 331 20.59 -17.73 16.40
CA VAL A 331 19.79 -16.55 16.06
C VAL A 331 19.97 -16.26 14.57
N VAL A 332 18.96 -16.54 13.76
CA VAL A 332 18.96 -16.34 12.30
C VAL A 332 18.66 -14.89 11.96
N ALA A 333 17.69 -14.30 12.63
CA ALA A 333 17.32 -12.90 12.49
C ALA A 333 17.01 -12.26 13.84
N ALA A 334 17.28 -10.97 13.97
CA ALA A 334 16.96 -10.20 15.16
C ALA A 334 16.41 -8.83 14.78
N ILE A 335 15.25 -8.46 15.34
CA ILE A 335 14.55 -7.21 15.04
C ILE A 335 14.27 -6.46 16.34
N LEU A 336 14.83 -5.26 16.49
CA LEU A 336 14.65 -4.41 17.68
C LEU A 336 13.66 -3.27 17.40
N GLN A 337 12.56 -3.22 18.13
CA GLN A 337 11.64 -2.09 18.14
C GLN A 337 12.02 -1.11 19.25
N THR A 338 12.16 0.15 18.85
CA THR A 338 12.26 1.29 19.76
C THR A 338 10.96 2.07 19.66
N GLN A 339 10.20 2.16 20.76
CA GLN A 339 9.05 3.04 20.81
C GLN A 339 9.51 4.50 20.99
N VAL A 340 8.69 5.44 20.50
CA VAL A 340 8.97 6.87 20.60
C VAL A 340 8.31 7.41 21.87
N GLY A 341 9.09 7.63 22.93
CA GLY A 341 8.64 8.21 24.20
C GLY A 341 9.51 7.80 25.39
N GLU A 342 9.79 8.72 26.33
CA GLU A 342 10.57 8.41 27.54
C GLU A 342 9.87 7.31 28.36
N GLY A 343 10.56 6.18 28.58
CA GLY A 343 10.09 5.07 29.42
C GLY A 343 9.23 4.00 28.72
N ALA A 344 9.02 4.08 27.41
CA ALA A 344 8.25 3.07 26.67
C ALA A 344 9.04 1.76 26.51
N PRO A 345 8.44 0.56 26.74
CA PRO A 345 9.15 -0.70 26.68
C PRO A 345 9.71 -0.98 25.28
N GLN A 346 10.99 -1.33 25.23
CA GLN A 346 11.64 -1.77 23.99
C GLN A 346 11.35 -3.25 23.76
N ARG A 347 11.23 -3.67 22.50
CA ARG A 347 10.96 -5.08 22.15
C ARG A 347 12.03 -5.62 21.23
N LEU A 348 12.57 -6.79 21.56
CA LEU A 348 13.53 -7.49 20.73
C LEU A 348 12.94 -8.84 20.31
N ALA A 349 12.69 -9.00 19.00
CA ALA A 349 12.27 -10.26 18.41
C ALA A 349 13.50 -11.04 17.94
N LEU A 350 13.62 -12.29 18.37
CA LEU A 350 14.68 -13.22 17.99
C LEU A 350 14.06 -14.40 17.24
N PHE A 351 14.55 -14.66 16.04
CA PHE A 351 14.16 -15.81 15.22
C PHE A 351 15.25 -16.85 15.30
N MET A 352 14.92 -18.06 15.76
CA MET A 352 15.90 -19.07 16.16
C MET A 352 15.74 -20.40 15.42
N THR A 353 16.85 -21.06 15.08
CA THR A 353 16.86 -22.41 14.50
C THR A 353 16.48 -23.46 15.57
N ASN A 354 15.45 -24.28 15.32
CA ASN A 354 14.98 -25.44 16.11
C ASN A 354 14.95 -25.27 17.64
N ARG A 355 13.75 -25.09 18.21
CA ARG A 355 13.49 -25.42 19.63
C ARG A 355 13.17 -26.91 19.75
N ASP A 356 14.17 -27.77 19.94
CA ASP A 356 13.88 -29.15 20.34
C ASP A 356 13.18 -29.15 21.71
N GLU A 357 11.98 -29.74 21.79
CA GLU A 357 11.10 -29.73 22.97
C GLU A 357 11.68 -30.44 24.21
N ALA A 358 12.90 -30.98 24.15
CA ALA A 358 13.53 -31.79 25.19
C ALA A 358 14.71 -31.13 25.92
N GLU A 359 15.23 -30.01 25.42
CA GLU A 359 16.18 -29.17 26.15
C GLU A 359 15.67 -27.73 26.06
N GLU A 360 15.39 -27.11 27.21
CA GLU A 360 15.30 -25.65 27.29
C GLU A 360 16.66 -25.09 26.84
N GLY A 361 16.83 -24.92 25.54
CA GLY A 361 18.06 -24.44 24.92
C GLY A 361 18.26 -22.99 25.31
N GLU A 362 18.84 -22.75 26.48
CA GLU A 362 19.24 -21.42 26.92
C GLU A 362 20.16 -20.81 25.84
N LEU A 363 19.86 -19.56 25.48
CA LEU A 363 20.76 -18.73 24.69
C LEU A 363 22.14 -18.73 25.35
N ALA A 364 23.22 -18.64 24.56
CA ALA A 364 24.57 -18.59 25.10
C ALA A 364 24.78 -17.36 26.01
N ALA A 365 23.92 -16.34 25.85
CA ALA A 365 23.85 -15.17 26.70
C ALA A 365 22.40 -14.88 27.11
N THR A 366 22.18 -14.60 28.39
CA THR A 366 20.89 -14.11 28.88
C THR A 366 20.61 -12.72 28.28
N PRO A 367 19.41 -12.48 27.71
CA PRO A 367 19.09 -11.17 27.20
C PRO A 367 19.12 -10.11 28.30
N PRO A 368 19.61 -8.89 28.01
CA PRO A 368 19.61 -7.81 28.99
C PRO A 368 18.19 -7.42 29.39
N ARG A 369 17.97 -7.10 30.66
CA ARG A 369 16.65 -6.65 31.16
C ARG A 369 16.27 -5.23 30.70
N SER A 370 17.25 -4.45 30.25
CA SER A 370 17.09 -3.11 29.70
C SER A 370 18.31 -2.76 28.86
N LEU A 371 18.14 -1.89 27.85
CA LEU A 371 19.20 -1.38 26.99
C LEU A 371 19.66 0.04 27.40
N GLY A 372 19.15 0.60 28.50
CA GLY A 372 19.53 1.95 28.95
C GLY A 372 18.51 2.60 29.87
N THR A 373 18.28 3.91 29.72
CA THR A 373 17.26 4.68 30.46
C THR A 373 15.85 4.54 29.89
N ASP A 374 15.72 3.93 28.71
CA ASP A 374 14.50 3.93 27.90
C ASP A 374 13.53 2.80 28.26
N GLY A 375 13.47 2.39 29.53
CA GLY A 375 12.55 1.37 30.02
C GLY A 375 13.04 -0.08 29.91
N PRO A 376 12.21 -1.06 30.29
CA PRO A 376 12.56 -2.49 30.24
C PRO A 376 12.58 -3.03 28.81
N LEU A 377 13.43 -4.03 28.56
CA LEU A 377 13.49 -4.78 27.30
C LEU A 377 12.61 -6.03 27.42
N ALA A 378 11.57 -6.11 26.60
CA ALA A 378 10.82 -7.35 26.37
C ALA A 378 11.47 -8.13 25.23
N VAL A 379 11.69 -9.43 25.42
CA VAL A 379 12.27 -10.31 24.39
C VAL A 379 11.24 -11.32 23.95
N GLU A 380 10.96 -11.32 22.66
CA GLU A 380 10.02 -12.20 22.00
C GLU A 380 10.82 -13.21 21.16
N TYR A 381 10.40 -14.47 21.21
CA TYR A 381 11.09 -15.56 20.54
C TYR A 381 10.19 -16.20 19.50
N TYR A 382 10.74 -16.37 18.32
CA TYR A 382 10.09 -16.97 17.17
C TYR A 382 10.94 -18.15 16.68
N ASP A 383 10.26 -19.18 16.19
CA ASP A 383 10.92 -20.21 15.39
C ASP A 383 11.38 -19.60 14.05
N GLN A 384 12.47 -20.09 13.47
CA GLN A 384 12.95 -19.67 12.16
C GLN A 384 11.87 -19.80 11.08
N ASP A 385 10.97 -20.79 11.20
CA ASP A 385 9.91 -21.05 10.22
C ASP A 385 8.93 -19.88 10.14
N ALA A 386 8.84 -19.04 11.19
CA ALA A 386 8.05 -17.82 11.19
C ALA A 386 8.57 -16.75 10.20
N LEU A 387 9.83 -16.85 9.74
CA LEU A 387 10.37 -15.96 8.69
C LEU A 387 9.80 -16.28 7.30
N ALA A 388 9.27 -17.50 7.10
CA ALA A 388 8.76 -17.93 5.80
C ALA A 388 7.51 -17.14 5.38
N GLN A 389 6.63 -16.81 6.34
CA GLN A 389 5.37 -16.13 6.09
C GLN A 389 5.05 -15.11 7.20
N ALA A 390 4.96 -13.84 6.82
CA ALA A 390 4.53 -12.78 7.74
C ALA A 390 3.01 -12.79 7.96
N GLU A 391 2.58 -12.46 9.18
CA GLU A 391 1.17 -12.36 9.57
C GLU A 391 0.78 -10.93 10.01
N PRO A 392 -0.50 -10.52 9.90
CA PRO A 392 -0.93 -9.15 10.23
C PRO A 392 -0.61 -8.70 11.66
N GLU A 393 -0.66 -9.61 12.63
CA GLU A 393 -0.32 -9.35 14.05
C GLU A 393 1.14 -8.96 14.24
N GLN A 394 2.02 -9.34 13.31
CA GLN A 394 3.45 -9.08 13.33
C GLN A 394 3.83 -7.75 12.66
N LEU A 395 2.86 -6.97 12.14
CA LEU A 395 3.11 -5.66 11.50
C LEU A 395 3.84 -4.65 12.37
N HIS A 396 3.75 -4.81 13.70
CA HIS A 396 4.51 -4.01 14.65
C HIS A 396 6.04 -4.17 14.48
N LEU A 397 6.53 -5.32 13.98
CA LEU A 397 7.94 -5.61 13.69
C LEU A 397 8.51 -4.82 12.52
N LEU A 398 7.67 -4.39 11.57
CA LEU A 398 8.12 -3.62 10.40
C LEU A 398 8.83 -2.31 10.78
N ARG A 399 8.46 -1.72 11.93
CA ARG A 399 9.09 -0.48 12.43
C ARG A 399 10.43 -0.74 13.11
N GLY A 400 10.74 -2.00 13.39
CA GLY A 400 11.97 -2.41 14.06
C GLY A 400 13.23 -2.24 13.21
N LEU A 401 14.36 -2.28 13.89
CA LEU A 401 15.70 -2.27 13.33
C LEU A 401 16.18 -3.72 13.17
N LEU A 402 16.50 -4.13 11.94
CA LEU A 402 17.11 -5.43 11.66
C LEU A 402 18.56 -5.42 12.15
N LEU A 403 18.83 -6.14 13.23
CA LEU A 403 20.13 -6.21 13.90
C LEU A 403 21.00 -7.36 13.39
N LYS A 404 20.37 -8.46 12.97
CA LYS A 404 21.02 -9.63 12.40
C LYS A 404 20.14 -10.18 11.28
N ASP A 405 20.79 -10.64 10.22
CA ASP A 405 20.14 -11.15 9.02
C ASP A 405 21.02 -12.22 8.38
N ALA A 406 20.75 -13.48 8.72
CA ALA A 406 21.38 -14.62 8.06
C ALA A 406 20.72 -14.86 6.71
N GLU A 407 21.52 -14.85 5.65
CA GLU A 407 21.10 -15.18 4.28
C GLU A 407 19.91 -14.36 3.74
N GLU A 408 19.78 -13.10 4.15
CA GLU A 408 18.69 -12.19 3.72
C GLU A 408 17.27 -12.62 4.19
N GLN A 409 17.14 -13.65 5.05
CA GLN A 409 15.83 -14.16 5.50
C GLN A 409 15.04 -13.16 6.35
N GLY A 410 15.70 -12.44 7.26
CA GLY A 410 15.06 -11.41 8.08
C GLY A 410 14.66 -10.19 7.25
N LEU A 411 15.44 -9.89 6.22
CA LEU A 411 15.10 -8.84 5.26
C LEU A 411 13.87 -9.22 4.42
N ASP A 412 13.83 -10.43 3.88
CA ASP A 412 12.68 -10.93 3.10
C ASP A 412 11.40 -10.88 3.95
N TYR A 413 11.48 -11.32 5.20
CA TYR A 413 10.39 -11.23 6.16
C TYR A 413 9.90 -9.78 6.38
N LEU A 414 10.81 -8.82 6.59
CA LEU A 414 10.44 -7.40 6.71
C LEU A 414 9.84 -6.85 5.41
N GLN A 415 10.29 -7.30 4.23
CA GLN A 415 9.67 -6.94 2.96
C GLN A 415 8.25 -7.52 2.83
N GLN A 416 8.00 -8.73 3.32
CA GLN A 416 6.67 -9.33 3.41
C GLN A 416 5.76 -8.51 4.34
N LEU A 417 6.23 -8.13 5.53
CA LEU A 417 5.48 -7.25 6.44
C LEU A 417 5.19 -5.88 5.81
N ALA A 418 6.17 -5.30 5.12
CA ALA A 418 5.97 -4.07 4.36
C ALA A 418 4.93 -4.25 3.26
N SER A 419 4.89 -5.43 2.63
CA SER A 419 3.88 -5.81 1.66
C SER A 419 2.49 -5.92 2.30
N LEU A 420 2.37 -6.61 3.44
CA LEU A 420 1.11 -6.71 4.19
C LEU A 420 0.59 -5.34 4.63
N GLN A 421 1.47 -4.47 5.13
CA GLN A 421 1.11 -3.09 5.51
C GLN A 421 0.55 -2.31 4.30
N ARG A 422 1.12 -2.50 3.12
CA ARG A 422 0.73 -1.77 1.90
C ARG A 422 -0.52 -2.34 1.24
N HIS A 423 -0.63 -3.67 1.17
CA HIS A 423 -1.74 -4.33 0.50
C HIS A 423 -2.98 -4.46 1.41
N GLY A 424 -2.79 -4.29 2.73
CA GLY A 424 -3.78 -4.51 3.79
C GLY A 424 -4.12 -5.99 3.95
N PRO A 425 -4.67 -6.42 5.10
CA PRO A 425 -5.31 -7.73 5.16
C PRO A 425 -6.49 -7.76 4.19
N VAL A 426 -6.88 -8.96 3.80
CA VAL A 426 -8.14 -9.17 3.07
C VAL A 426 -9.26 -8.62 3.96
N LEU A 427 -9.93 -7.52 3.54
CA LEU A 427 -11.11 -7.04 4.27
C LEU A 427 -12.13 -8.16 4.31
N LEU A 428 -12.82 -8.23 5.44
CA LEU A 428 -13.89 -9.16 5.68
C LEU A 428 -14.90 -9.09 4.53
N THR A 429 -15.11 -10.23 3.89
CA THR A 429 -16.26 -10.47 3.02
C THR A 429 -17.55 -10.14 3.77
N LEU A 430 -18.65 -9.98 3.04
CA LEU A 430 -19.98 -9.75 3.61
C LEU A 430 -20.35 -10.82 4.67
N ALA A 431 -19.94 -12.07 4.44
CA ALA A 431 -20.13 -13.17 5.38
C ALA A 431 -19.27 -13.03 6.65
N GLU A 432 -18.01 -12.66 6.50
CA GLU A 432 -17.07 -12.44 7.61
C GLU A 432 -17.44 -11.20 8.44
N ARG A 433 -17.92 -10.12 7.80
CA ARG A 433 -18.43 -8.93 8.49
C ARG A 433 -19.67 -9.28 9.31
N ARG A 434 -20.60 -10.07 8.77
CA ARG A 434 -21.73 -10.65 9.53
C ARG A 434 -21.26 -11.56 10.67
N GLN A 435 -20.17 -12.30 10.50
CA GLN A 435 -19.60 -13.10 11.59
C GLN A 435 -19.04 -12.22 12.71
N ARG A 436 -18.38 -11.11 12.39
CA ARG A 436 -17.90 -10.14 13.38
C ARG A 436 -19.03 -9.45 14.14
N LEU A 437 -20.08 -9.01 13.44
CA LEU A 437 -21.27 -8.42 14.10
C LEU A 437 -21.99 -9.43 15.00
N ARG A 438 -22.13 -10.69 14.56
CA ARG A 438 -22.65 -11.78 15.41
C ARG A 438 -21.73 -12.11 16.58
N TRP A 439 -20.43 -11.92 16.44
CA TRP A 439 -19.48 -12.04 17.56
C TRP A 439 -19.70 -10.92 18.58
N LEU A 440 -19.81 -9.66 18.14
CA LEU A 440 -20.15 -8.53 19.01
C LEU A 440 -21.44 -8.77 19.80
N ALA A 441 -22.51 -9.19 19.13
CA ALA A 441 -23.79 -9.51 19.76
C ALA A 441 -23.75 -10.73 20.70
N ARG A 442 -22.72 -11.58 20.59
CA ARG A 442 -22.47 -12.68 21.55
C ARG A 442 -21.71 -12.19 22.77
N GLU A 443 -20.70 -11.35 22.60
CA GLU A 443 -19.96 -10.77 23.73
C GLU A 443 -20.87 -9.85 24.57
N GLU A 444 -21.77 -9.11 23.92
CA GLU A 444 -22.82 -8.35 24.61
C GLU A 444 -23.67 -9.22 25.54
N ARG A 445 -24.12 -10.38 25.06
CA ARG A 445 -24.87 -11.35 25.88
C ARG A 445 -24.00 -11.97 26.98
N ARG A 446 -22.71 -12.18 26.70
CA ARG A 446 -21.75 -12.73 27.66
C ARG A 446 -21.51 -11.78 28.83
N LEU A 447 -21.49 -10.46 28.57
CA LEU A 447 -21.41 -9.45 29.62
C LEU A 447 -22.56 -9.57 30.62
N ALA A 448 -23.79 -9.75 30.13
CA ALA A 448 -24.97 -9.95 31.00
C ALA A 448 -24.85 -11.22 31.88
N LEU A 449 -24.25 -12.29 31.37
CA LEU A 449 -24.04 -13.53 32.12
C LEU A 449 -22.92 -13.42 33.16
N LEU A 450 -21.88 -12.65 32.86
CA LEU A 450 -20.72 -12.45 33.74
C LEU A 450 -21.01 -11.47 34.89
N ALA A 451 -22.15 -10.78 34.90
CA ALA A 451 -22.52 -9.81 35.94
C ALA A 451 -22.47 -10.37 37.38
N ALA A 452 -22.63 -11.70 37.55
CA ALA A 452 -22.52 -12.38 38.83
C ALA A 452 -21.07 -12.58 39.34
N ALA A 453 -20.05 -12.32 38.50
CA ALA A 453 -18.62 -12.50 38.80
C ALA A 453 -17.83 -11.19 38.56
N PRO A 454 -17.70 -10.31 39.58
CA PRO A 454 -17.31 -8.91 39.39
C PRO A 454 -15.94 -8.68 38.74
N LEU A 455 -14.95 -9.51 39.09
CA LEU A 455 -13.59 -9.41 38.57
C LEU A 455 -13.52 -9.85 37.10
N THR A 456 -14.03 -11.05 36.80
CA THR A 456 -14.08 -11.60 35.43
C THR A 456 -14.88 -10.71 34.49
N HIS A 457 -15.98 -10.14 34.98
CA HIS A 457 -16.78 -9.16 34.28
C HIS A 457 -16.00 -7.89 33.93
N ARG A 458 -15.25 -7.33 34.89
CA ARG A 458 -14.40 -6.14 34.65
C ARG A 458 -13.27 -6.38 33.64
N TYR A 459 -12.62 -7.53 33.69
CA TYR A 459 -11.57 -7.87 32.72
C TYR A 459 -12.13 -8.02 31.31
N HIS A 460 -13.30 -8.65 31.18
CA HIS A 460 -13.95 -8.83 29.89
C HIS A 460 -14.41 -7.51 29.28
N LEU A 461 -14.89 -6.56 30.11
CA LEU A 461 -15.21 -5.20 29.68
C LEU A 461 -14.00 -4.46 29.09
N LEU A 462 -12.85 -4.53 29.78
CA LEU A 462 -11.61 -3.89 29.35
C LEU A 462 -11.08 -4.48 28.04
N ASP A 463 -11.07 -5.81 27.93
CA ASP A 463 -10.62 -6.53 26.74
C ASP A 463 -11.42 -6.10 25.49
N LEU A 464 -12.74 -6.03 25.63
CA LEU A 464 -13.62 -5.63 24.53
C LEU A 464 -13.42 -4.17 24.11
N LEU A 465 -13.21 -3.27 25.08
CA LEU A 465 -12.96 -1.84 24.81
C LEU A 465 -11.58 -1.59 24.20
N VAL A 466 -10.58 -2.41 24.51
CA VAL A 466 -9.25 -2.35 23.89
C VAL A 466 -9.29 -2.85 22.44
N ALA A 467 -10.09 -3.89 22.17
CA ALA A 467 -10.22 -4.44 20.82
C ALA A 467 -11.11 -3.60 19.88
N LEU A 468 -11.97 -2.73 20.42
CA LEU A 468 -12.99 -2.02 19.66
C LEU A 468 -12.46 -1.08 18.57
N PRO A 469 -11.38 -0.29 18.76
CA PRO A 469 -10.84 0.56 17.69
C PRO A 469 -10.42 -0.24 16.44
N ALA A 470 -9.70 -1.34 16.63
CA ALA A 470 -9.29 -2.21 15.53
C ALA A 470 -10.50 -2.82 14.80
N LEU A 471 -11.50 -3.27 15.57
CA LEU A 471 -12.75 -3.78 15.01
C LEU A 471 -13.54 -2.71 14.25
N LEU A 472 -13.55 -1.47 14.72
CA LEU A 472 -14.20 -0.36 14.04
C LEU A 472 -13.53 -0.05 12.70
N ASP A 473 -12.20 -0.14 12.63
CA ASP A 473 -11.48 -0.02 11.36
C ASP A 473 -11.80 -1.18 10.41
N GLU A 474 -11.80 -2.43 10.91
CA GLU A 474 -12.23 -3.61 10.14
C GLU A 474 -13.65 -3.45 9.57
N LEU A 475 -14.61 -3.02 10.40
CA LEU A 475 -16.00 -2.83 10.02
C LEU A 475 -16.18 -1.63 9.05
N ALA A 476 -15.46 -0.54 9.27
CA ALA A 476 -15.50 0.65 8.42
C ALA A 476 -14.73 0.49 7.10
N GLY A 477 -14.03 -0.63 6.90
CA GLY A 477 -13.17 -0.84 5.74
C GLY A 477 -12.03 0.17 5.67
N ARG A 478 -11.57 0.65 6.82
CA ARG A 478 -10.47 1.59 6.97
C ARG A 478 -9.27 0.86 7.55
N TRP A 479 -8.11 1.48 7.38
CA TRP A 479 -6.87 0.96 7.93
C TRP A 479 -6.12 2.11 8.58
N HIS A 480 -6.24 2.23 9.90
CA HIS A 480 -5.41 3.11 10.69
C HIS A 480 -4.37 2.28 11.44
N ARG A 481 -3.14 2.81 11.55
CA ARG A 481 -1.97 2.05 12.02
C ARG A 481 -1.92 1.90 13.55
N ASP A 482 -2.77 2.65 14.24
CA ASP A 482 -2.82 2.77 15.69
C ASP A 482 -4.24 3.18 16.11
N ALA A 483 -4.65 2.80 17.32
CA ALA A 483 -5.94 3.18 17.89
C ALA A 483 -6.09 4.71 17.96
N ASP A 484 -5.00 5.45 18.20
CA ASP A 484 -5.03 6.91 18.20
C ASP A 484 -5.43 7.51 16.84
N ASP A 485 -4.97 6.90 15.74
CA ASP A 485 -5.36 7.32 14.39
C ASP A 485 -6.84 6.99 14.12
N THR A 486 -7.33 5.84 14.58
CA THR A 486 -8.75 5.46 14.54
C THR A 486 -9.60 6.45 15.33
N LEU A 487 -9.18 6.82 16.54
CA LEU A 487 -9.87 7.76 17.43
C LEU A 487 -9.85 9.18 16.87
N ALA A 488 -8.75 9.60 16.24
CA ALA A 488 -8.66 10.88 15.54
C ALA A 488 -9.58 10.92 14.32
N TRP A 489 -9.75 9.80 13.62
CA TRP A 489 -10.75 9.67 12.57
C TRP A 489 -12.17 9.76 13.13
N LEU A 490 -12.49 8.99 14.18
CA LEU A 490 -13.80 9.05 14.85
C LEU A 490 -14.12 10.46 15.35
N ALA A 491 -13.13 11.20 15.85
CA ALA A 491 -13.31 12.59 16.28
C ALA A 491 -13.76 13.52 15.15
N ARG A 492 -13.32 13.26 13.93
CA ARG A 492 -13.68 14.05 12.74
C ARG A 492 -14.97 13.57 12.09
N ALA A 493 -15.18 12.26 12.04
CA ALA A 493 -16.21 11.64 11.21
C ALA A 493 -17.44 11.16 12.01
N GLU A 494 -17.24 10.67 13.23
CA GLU A 494 -18.29 10.06 14.07
C GLU A 494 -18.15 10.48 15.56
N PRO A 495 -18.31 11.79 15.88
CA PRO A 495 -18.17 12.28 17.26
C PRO A 495 -19.05 11.57 18.31
N PRO A 496 -20.30 11.16 18.03
CA PRO A 496 -21.13 10.41 18.99
C PRO A 496 -20.53 9.06 19.37
N LEU A 497 -20.01 8.31 18.38
CA LEU A 497 -19.38 7.01 18.60
C LEU A 497 -18.09 7.16 19.42
N LEU A 498 -17.29 8.19 19.12
CA LEU A 498 -16.10 8.51 19.91
C LEU A 498 -16.47 8.87 21.35
N ASN A 499 -17.52 9.66 21.55
CA ASN A 499 -17.94 10.07 22.88
C ASN A 499 -18.44 8.89 23.70
N ALA A 500 -19.27 8.02 23.11
CA ALA A 500 -19.71 6.78 23.76
C ALA A 500 -18.52 5.86 24.09
N TYR A 501 -17.54 5.73 23.19
CA TYR A 501 -16.32 4.99 23.44
C TYR A 501 -15.54 5.55 24.64
N ARG A 502 -15.35 6.89 24.68
CA ARG A 502 -14.67 7.58 25.79
C ARG A 502 -15.42 7.43 27.11
N THR A 503 -16.74 7.49 27.09
CA THR A 503 -17.58 7.25 28.27
C THR A 503 -17.39 5.82 28.76
N ALA A 504 -17.55 4.83 27.88
CA ALA A 504 -17.46 3.41 28.24
C ALA A 504 -16.07 3.01 28.75
N ILE A 505 -14.99 3.51 28.16
CA ILE A 505 -13.62 3.23 28.62
C ILE A 505 -13.28 3.90 29.95
N THR A 506 -13.91 5.04 30.26
CA THR A 506 -13.70 5.77 31.51
C THR A 506 -14.55 5.21 32.65
N SER A 507 -15.82 4.93 32.37
CA SER A 507 -16.79 4.49 33.38
C SER A 507 -16.70 3.00 33.68
N LEU A 508 -16.30 2.19 32.67
CA LEU A 508 -16.33 0.73 32.68
C LEU A 508 -17.67 0.17 33.20
N GLN A 509 -18.78 0.87 32.89
CA GLN A 509 -20.12 0.43 33.26
C GLN A 509 -20.78 -0.35 32.11
N PRO A 510 -21.55 -1.41 32.42
CA PRO A 510 -22.26 -2.19 31.40
C PRO A 510 -23.23 -1.37 30.56
N ALA A 511 -23.90 -0.38 31.17
CA ALA A 511 -24.86 0.46 30.47
C ALA A 511 -24.19 1.29 29.36
N ASP A 512 -23.03 1.89 29.65
CA ASP A 512 -22.29 2.73 28.68
C ASP A 512 -21.70 1.87 27.56
N LEU A 513 -21.29 0.63 27.85
CA LEU A 513 -20.84 -0.30 26.83
C LEU A 513 -22.00 -0.80 25.96
N HIS A 514 -23.17 -1.05 26.55
CA HIS A 514 -24.37 -1.41 25.78
C HIS A 514 -24.78 -0.27 24.85
N GLU A 515 -24.74 0.98 25.32
CA GLU A 515 -24.98 2.16 24.48
C GLU A 515 -23.95 2.28 23.35
N LEU A 516 -22.67 2.07 23.65
CA LEU A 516 -21.61 2.04 22.64
C LEU A 516 -21.85 0.92 21.61
N LEU A 517 -22.12 -0.31 22.04
CA LEU A 517 -22.38 -1.44 21.15
C LEU A 517 -23.65 -1.24 20.33
N ALA A 518 -24.67 -0.61 20.89
CA ALA A 518 -25.86 -0.21 20.16
C ALA A 518 -25.54 0.83 19.08
N LEU A 519 -24.68 1.82 19.38
CA LEU A 519 -24.21 2.79 18.39
C LEU A 519 -23.32 2.13 17.32
N VAL A 520 -22.53 1.11 17.67
CA VAL A 520 -21.77 0.31 16.70
C VAL A 520 -22.72 -0.50 15.82
N ALA A 521 -23.72 -1.14 16.40
CA ALA A 521 -24.73 -1.91 15.67
C ALA A 521 -25.60 -1.02 14.78
N ASP A 522 -25.95 0.19 15.23
CA ASP A 522 -26.66 1.20 14.44
C ASP A 522 -25.77 1.76 13.32
N ARG A 523 -24.47 1.91 13.59
CA ARG A 523 -23.50 2.36 12.59
C ARG A 523 -23.17 1.29 11.55
N PHE A 524 -23.23 0.02 11.93
CA PHE A 524 -22.87 -1.16 11.14
C PHE A 524 -23.96 -2.26 11.26
N PRO A 525 -25.21 -2.00 10.85
CA PRO A 525 -26.31 -2.94 11.04
C PRO A 525 -26.19 -4.17 10.12
N GLU A 526 -26.69 -5.32 10.60
CA GLU A 526 -26.64 -6.59 9.85
C GLU A 526 -27.40 -6.53 8.50
N SER A 527 -28.39 -5.63 8.39
CA SER A 527 -29.28 -5.46 7.24
C SER A 527 -28.92 -4.29 6.30
N THR A 528 -28.06 -3.37 6.71
CA THR A 528 -27.55 -2.28 5.86
C THR A 528 -26.03 -2.16 6.04
N LEU A 529 -25.29 -2.90 5.22
CA LEU A 529 -23.87 -2.62 4.99
C LEU A 529 -23.80 -1.23 4.33
N PRO A 530 -23.33 -0.18 5.00
CA PRO A 530 -23.79 1.17 4.67
C PRO A 530 -22.90 1.86 3.64
N PHE A 531 -23.53 2.44 2.61
CA PHE A 531 -23.25 3.82 2.23
C PHE A 531 -24.58 4.56 2.03
N LEU A 532 -24.61 5.81 2.49
CA LEU A 532 -25.65 6.84 2.31
C LEU A 532 -26.98 6.70 3.08
N ASP A 533 -26.98 7.15 4.34
CA ASP A 533 -27.97 8.16 4.72
C ASP A 533 -27.35 9.21 5.68
N LYS A 534 -26.75 10.23 5.08
CA LYS A 534 -26.80 11.59 5.63
C LYS A 534 -27.35 12.47 4.52
N GLY A 535 -28.63 12.28 4.24
CA GLY A 535 -29.39 13.05 3.27
C GLY A 535 -30.90 13.10 3.53
N ALA A 536 -31.42 12.55 4.63
CA ALA A 536 -32.83 12.71 4.97
C ALA A 536 -33.05 13.03 6.47
N GLN A 537 -32.65 14.23 6.89
CA GLN A 537 -33.41 14.95 7.92
C GLN A 537 -34.04 16.18 7.28
N GLY A 538 -35.25 15.99 6.79
CA GLY A 538 -36.07 17.02 6.16
C GLY A 538 -37.48 16.51 5.87
N GLY A 539 -38.21 16.19 6.94
CA GLY A 539 -39.67 16.17 7.06
C GLY A 539 -40.54 15.58 5.93
N GLY A 540 -41.31 14.54 6.26
CA GLY A 540 -42.52 14.20 5.50
C GLY A 540 -42.95 12.74 5.64
N GLN A 541 -44.16 12.53 6.14
CA GLN A 541 -44.86 11.25 6.31
C GLN A 541 -45.02 10.46 5.00
N PHE A 542 -45.21 9.14 5.11
CA PHE A 542 -46.28 8.29 4.53
C PHE A 542 -45.85 6.82 4.78
N VAL A 543 -46.41 6.09 5.75
CA VAL A 543 -47.69 5.33 5.81
C VAL A 543 -47.74 4.14 4.82
N GLU A 544 -47.80 2.96 5.46
CA GLU A 544 -48.07 1.57 5.02
C GLU A 544 -47.21 0.91 3.94
#